data_AF-A0A8T4TIK4-F1
#
_entry.id   AF-A0A8T4TIK4-F1
#
_cell.length_a   1.000
_cell.length_b   1.000
_cell.length_c   1.000
_cell.angle_alpha   90.00
_cell.angle_beta   90.00
_cell.angle_gamma   90.00
#
_symmetry.space_group_name_H-M   'P 1'
#
loop_
_entity.id
_entity.type
_entity.pdbx_description
1 polymer ?
#
loop_
_entity_poly.entity_id
_entity_poly.type
_entity_poly.pdbx_seq_one_letter_code
_entity_poly.pdbx_strand_id
1 'polypeptide(L)'
;MERNHIVLIVIAVLVLVVSLSGNFFNASTGRATDNILDCEDTDSGIDDKVGGNVIGSFDPTKPRTDFCVNSTTLGEYYCDKARSDGAVKEIFCEIGCTSEGGFGVCKVAGAESVRCESGCSYNGECLPVGTRVAGRYCDFTQALRVQKEDACDNNYECKSNLCISGSCLSEEGGVNFLNDVEKTYFWE
;
A
#
# COMPACT_ATOMS: atom_id res chain seq x y z
N MET A 1 -59.65 0.02 -44.85
CA MET A 1 -58.93 -0.10 -43.56
C MET A 1 -57.81 -1.13 -43.71
N GLU A 2 -57.16 -1.19 -44.88
CA GLU A 2 -55.93 -0.47 -45.24
C GLU A 2 -54.74 -0.88 -44.37
N ARG A 3 -54.01 -1.89 -44.87
CA ARG A 3 -52.79 -2.53 -44.36
C ARG A 3 -51.80 -1.59 -43.64
N ASN A 4 -51.76 -0.32 -44.02
CA ASN A 4 -50.92 0.70 -43.40
C ASN A 4 -51.33 1.00 -41.94
N HIS A 5 -52.62 0.93 -41.60
CA HIS A 5 -53.08 1.11 -40.22
C HIS A 5 -52.68 -0.05 -39.32
N ILE A 6 -52.68 -1.29 -39.83
CA ILE A 6 -52.25 -2.47 -39.06
C ILE A 6 -50.75 -2.37 -38.76
N VAL A 7 -49.93 -1.97 -39.73
CA VAL A 7 -48.48 -1.79 -39.54
C VAL A 7 -48.19 -0.68 -38.51
N LEU A 8 -48.90 0.44 -38.57
CA LEU A 8 -48.75 1.53 -37.60
C LEU A 8 -49.13 1.10 -36.17
N ILE A 9 -50.19 0.31 -36.01
CA ILE A 9 -50.60 -0.22 -34.70
C ILE A 9 -49.54 -1.19 -34.15
N VAL A 10 -48.98 -2.07 -34.98
CA VAL A 10 -47.94 -3.02 -34.55
C VAL A 10 -46.66 -2.30 -34.13
N ILE A 11 -46.24 -1.26 -34.87
CA ILE A 11 -45.07 -0.44 -34.50
C ILE A 11 -45.33 0.31 -33.19
N ALA A 12 -46.51 0.91 -33.03
CA ALA A 12 -46.87 1.62 -31.80
C ALA A 12 -46.86 0.70 -30.57
N VAL A 13 -47.35 -0.54 -30.70
CA VAL A 13 -47.31 -1.54 -29.63
C VAL A 13 -45.89 -1.98 -29.32
N LEU A 14 -45.03 -2.20 -30.33
CA LEU A 14 -43.62 -2.54 -30.11
C LEU A 14 -42.86 -1.43 -29.38
N VAL A 15 -43.08 -0.17 -29.73
CA VAL A 15 -42.46 0.99 -29.04
C VAL A 15 -42.96 1.09 -27.59
N LEU A 16 -44.24 0.83 -27.34
CA LEU A 16 -44.80 0.77 -25.99
C LEU A 16 -44.22 -0.38 -25.16
N VAL A 17 -44.01 -1.56 -25.75
CA VAL A 17 -43.40 -2.70 -25.04
C VAL A 17 -41.94 -2.42 -24.70
N VAL A 18 -41.17 -1.80 -25.60
CA VAL A 18 -39.76 -1.43 -25.35
C VAL A 18 -39.63 -0.31 -24.31
N SER A 19 -40.56 0.65 -24.29
CA SER A 19 -40.56 1.71 -23.27
C SER A 19 -41.03 1.24 -21.90
N LEU A 20 -41.87 0.18 -21.84
CA LEU A 20 -42.28 -0.45 -20.59
C LEU A 20 -41.25 -1.46 -20.04
N SER A 21 -40.36 -2.01 -20.88
CA SER A 21 -39.27 -2.91 -20.46
C SER A 21 -37.91 -2.22 -20.26
N GLY A 22 -37.77 -0.95 -20.68
CA GLY A 22 -36.52 -0.19 -20.63
C GLY A 22 -36.04 0.27 -19.24
N ASN A 23 -36.76 -0.02 -18.15
CA ASN A 23 -36.42 0.47 -16.80
C ASN A 23 -35.91 -0.61 -15.83
N PHE A 24 -35.46 -1.77 -16.32
CA PHE A 24 -34.95 -2.87 -15.48
C PHE A 24 -33.42 -3.08 -15.50
N PHE A 25 -32.66 -2.05 -15.87
CA PHE A 25 -31.27 -1.95 -15.44
C PHE A 25 -31.15 -0.83 -14.42
N ASN A 26 -31.57 -1.13 -13.19
CA ASN A 26 -30.88 -0.55 -12.04
C ASN A 26 -29.44 -1.09 -12.10
N ALA A 27 -28.58 -0.37 -12.81
CA ALA A 27 -27.16 -0.45 -12.55
C ALA A 27 -27.02 -0.09 -11.07
N SER A 28 -26.75 -1.13 -10.29
CA SER A 28 -26.39 -1.07 -8.89
C SER A 28 -25.52 0.16 -8.68
N THR A 29 -26.08 1.20 -8.06
CA THR A 29 -25.29 2.20 -7.35
C THR A 29 -24.36 1.39 -6.48
N GLY A 30 -23.06 1.40 -6.80
CA GLY A 30 -22.05 0.64 -6.08
C GLY A 30 -22.25 0.88 -4.60
N ARG A 31 -22.83 -0.11 -3.91
CA ARG A 31 -22.77 -0.17 -2.47
C ARG A 31 -21.29 -0.24 -2.16
N ALA A 32 -20.80 0.74 -1.41
CA ALA A 32 -19.51 0.66 -0.76
C ALA A 32 -19.54 -0.51 0.24
N THR A 33 -19.34 -1.73 -0.25
CA THR A 33 -19.07 -2.93 0.54
C THR A 33 -18.22 -3.85 -0.33
N ASP A 34 -16.92 -3.58 -0.40
CA ASP A 34 -15.81 -4.55 -0.54
C ASP A 34 -14.51 -3.83 -0.93
N ASN A 35 -14.02 -2.94 -0.07
CA ASN A 35 -12.61 -2.53 -0.03
C ASN A 35 -12.04 -2.96 1.34
N ILE A 36 -12.18 -4.23 1.69
CA ILE A 36 -11.39 -4.82 2.79
C ILE A 36 -10.04 -5.17 2.18
N LEU A 37 -9.14 -4.20 2.25
CA LEU A 37 -7.75 -4.23 1.80
C LEU A 37 -7.02 -5.37 2.49
N ASP A 38 -6.14 -6.07 1.77
CA ASP A 38 -5.33 -7.17 2.33
C ASP A 38 -4.43 -6.68 3.47
N CYS A 39 -4.09 -7.59 4.39
CA CYS A 39 -3.10 -7.31 5.41
C CYS A 39 -1.76 -7.07 4.71
N GLU A 40 -1.14 -5.93 4.96
CA GLU A 40 0.16 -5.60 4.39
C GLU A 40 1.24 -5.62 5.46
N ASP A 41 2.35 -6.25 5.11
CA ASP A 41 3.51 -6.46 5.96
C ASP A 41 4.77 -5.90 5.30
N THR A 42 5.46 -4.97 5.97
CA THR A 42 6.54 -4.19 5.35
C THR A 42 7.88 -4.92 5.25
N ASP A 43 8.07 -6.02 5.98
CA ASP A 43 9.31 -6.82 5.97
C ASP A 43 9.11 -8.20 5.33
N SER A 44 7.96 -8.41 4.67
CA SER A 44 7.62 -9.66 3.99
C SER A 44 7.39 -10.87 4.91
N GLY A 45 6.95 -10.65 6.14
CA GLY A 45 6.37 -11.70 6.97
C GLY A 45 6.99 -11.73 8.36
N ILE A 46 7.76 -12.79 8.64
CA ILE A 46 8.44 -12.95 9.93
C ILE A 46 9.94 -12.83 9.65
N ASP A 47 10.49 -11.62 9.76
CA ASP A 47 11.90 -11.30 9.59
C ASP A 47 12.46 -10.60 10.84
N ASP A 48 12.99 -11.43 11.75
CA ASP A 48 13.51 -11.00 13.04
C ASP A 48 14.70 -10.04 12.99
N LYS A 49 15.24 -9.76 11.80
CA LYS A 49 16.37 -8.85 11.58
C LYS A 49 15.95 -7.52 10.97
N VAL A 50 14.72 -7.39 10.50
CA VAL A 50 14.29 -6.28 9.65
C VAL A 50 13.00 -5.67 10.20
N GLY A 51 13.13 -4.85 11.25
CA GLY A 51 11.96 -4.38 11.99
C GLY A 51 10.98 -3.60 11.11
N GLY A 52 9.75 -4.06 11.01
CA GLY A 52 8.69 -3.55 10.15
C GLY A 52 7.38 -3.33 10.89
N ASN A 53 6.32 -3.18 10.10
CA ASN A 53 4.98 -3.00 10.59
C ASN A 53 3.94 -3.69 9.71
N VAL A 54 2.83 -3.99 10.35
CA VAL A 54 1.61 -4.47 9.72
C VAL A 54 0.57 -3.36 9.66
N ILE A 55 -0.05 -3.19 8.50
CA ILE A 55 -1.30 -2.44 8.34
C ILE A 55 -2.43 -3.46 8.15
N GLY A 56 -3.33 -3.48 9.13
CA GLY A 56 -4.42 -4.43 9.20
C GLY A 56 -5.63 -4.06 8.36
N SER A 57 -6.40 -5.07 7.97
CA SER A 57 -7.61 -4.90 7.17
C SER A 57 -8.82 -4.36 7.96
N PHE A 58 -8.88 -4.57 9.28
CA PHE A 58 -9.99 -4.15 10.13
C PHE A 58 -9.71 -2.82 10.84
N ASP A 59 -8.44 -2.53 11.14
CA ASP A 59 -7.99 -1.22 11.63
C ASP A 59 -6.82 -0.67 10.79
N PRO A 60 -7.07 -0.20 9.56
CA PRO A 60 -6.02 0.30 8.67
C PRO A 60 -5.40 1.62 9.15
N THR A 61 -5.95 2.24 10.20
CA THR A 61 -5.47 3.52 10.75
C THR A 61 -4.44 3.35 11.85
N LYS A 62 -4.23 2.12 12.33
CA LYS A 62 -3.30 1.84 13.43
C LYS A 62 -2.25 0.84 12.98
N PRO A 63 -1.12 1.32 12.44
CA PRO A 63 0.00 0.43 12.12
C PRO A 63 0.51 -0.24 13.40
N ARG A 64 0.81 -1.53 13.30
CA ARG A 64 1.38 -2.32 14.39
C ARG A 64 2.81 -2.65 14.05
N THR A 65 3.73 -2.14 14.85
CA THR A 65 5.18 -2.24 14.60
C THR A 65 5.78 -3.33 15.46
N ASP A 66 6.85 -3.96 14.98
CA ASP A 66 7.63 -4.88 15.81
C ASP A 66 8.12 -4.19 17.08
N PHE A 67 8.25 -4.97 18.15
CA PHE A 67 8.59 -4.43 19.45
C PHE A 67 9.38 -5.42 20.28
N CYS A 68 10.30 -4.92 21.11
CA CYS A 68 10.96 -5.78 22.09
C CYS A 68 10.03 -6.00 23.29
N VAL A 69 9.54 -7.23 23.44
CA VAL A 69 8.78 -7.66 24.63
C VAL A 69 9.66 -7.54 25.87
N ASN A 70 10.94 -7.91 25.74
CA ASN A 70 11.98 -7.73 26.75
C ASN A 70 13.36 -7.67 26.07
N SER A 71 14.45 -7.66 26.86
CA SER A 71 15.81 -7.53 26.34
C SER A 71 16.27 -8.65 25.40
N THR A 72 15.58 -9.78 25.33
CA THR A 72 15.94 -10.96 24.52
C THR A 72 14.78 -11.54 23.74
N THR A 73 13.63 -10.86 23.70
CA THR A 73 12.42 -11.36 23.03
C THR A 73 11.84 -10.28 22.15
N LEU A 74 11.74 -10.59 20.86
CA LEU A 74 11.12 -9.77 19.83
C LEU A 74 9.66 -10.22 19.66
N GLY A 75 8.74 -9.28 19.70
CA GLY A 75 7.37 -9.45 19.24
C GLY A 75 7.29 -8.96 17.80
N GLU A 76 7.28 -9.91 16.88
CA GLU A 76 7.19 -9.68 15.44
C GLU A 76 5.72 -9.61 15.01
N TYR A 77 5.29 -8.48 14.45
CA TYR A 77 3.99 -8.37 13.82
C TYR A 77 4.08 -8.82 12.37
N TYR A 78 3.22 -9.76 11.99
CA TYR A 78 3.19 -10.28 10.62
C TYR A 78 1.78 -10.55 10.11
N CYS A 79 1.61 -10.63 8.80
CA CYS A 79 0.34 -11.01 8.20
C CYS A 79 0.14 -12.54 8.15
N ASP A 80 -0.62 -13.10 9.10
CA ASP A 80 -0.92 -14.55 9.13
C ASP A 80 -1.84 -15.00 7.99
N LYS A 81 -2.82 -14.16 7.62
CA LYS A 81 -3.81 -14.44 6.56
C LYS A 81 -4.21 -13.16 5.86
N ALA A 82 -4.61 -13.30 4.59
CA ALA A 82 -5.35 -12.26 3.88
C ALA A 82 -6.57 -11.84 4.71
N ARG A 83 -6.80 -10.51 4.80
CA ARG A 83 -7.89 -9.89 5.57
C ARG A 83 -7.82 -10.09 7.09
N SER A 84 -6.72 -9.64 7.71
CA SER A 84 -6.49 -9.70 9.16
C SER A 84 -5.83 -8.42 9.69
N ASP A 85 -5.79 -8.24 11.02
CA ASP A 85 -5.01 -7.16 11.66
C ASP A 85 -3.57 -7.56 11.98
N GLY A 86 -3.08 -8.61 11.30
CA GLY A 86 -1.82 -9.28 11.63
C GLY A 86 -1.91 -10.14 12.89
N ALA A 87 -0.84 -10.89 13.12
CA ALA A 87 -0.58 -11.69 14.31
C ALA A 87 0.78 -11.30 14.89
N VAL A 88 1.02 -11.66 16.15
CA VAL A 88 2.32 -11.49 16.81
C VAL A 88 2.99 -12.84 16.97
N LYS A 89 4.25 -12.93 16.60
CA LYS A 89 5.13 -14.05 16.94
C LYS A 89 6.22 -13.58 17.89
N GLU A 90 6.33 -14.24 19.04
CA GLU A 90 7.45 -14.02 19.95
C GLU A 90 8.66 -14.84 19.49
N ILE A 91 9.78 -14.17 19.27
CA ILE A 91 11.03 -14.74 18.79
C ILE A 91 12.12 -14.46 19.83
N PHE A 92 12.87 -15.49 20.20
CA PHE A 92 13.99 -15.35 21.11
C PHE A 92 15.23 -14.85 20.35
N CYS A 93 15.70 -13.67 20.72
CA CYS A 93 16.93 -13.09 20.19
C CYS A 93 18.12 -13.52 21.06
N GLU A 94 18.97 -14.42 20.53
CA GLU A 94 20.10 -15.01 21.26
C GLU A 94 21.05 -13.95 21.88
N ILE A 95 21.23 -12.82 21.20
CA ILE A 95 22.14 -11.74 21.60
C ILE A 95 21.39 -10.59 22.29
N GLY A 96 20.09 -10.49 22.03
CA GLY A 96 19.22 -9.47 22.56
C GLY A 96 18.35 -8.81 21.50
N CYS A 97 17.33 -8.10 21.95
CA CYS A 97 16.45 -7.28 21.13
C CYS A 97 16.81 -5.80 21.31
N THR A 98 16.67 -4.99 20.26
CA THR A 98 16.84 -3.54 20.30
C THR A 98 15.74 -2.83 19.52
N SER A 99 15.47 -1.57 19.86
CA SER A 99 14.53 -0.73 19.12
C SER A 99 15.28 0.22 18.20
N GLU A 100 15.23 -0.02 16.89
CA GLU A 100 15.88 0.77 15.85
C GLU A 100 14.82 1.44 14.98
N GLY A 101 14.91 2.77 14.79
CA GLY A 101 13.94 3.50 13.96
C GLY A 101 12.50 3.52 14.49
N GLY A 102 12.25 2.99 15.69
CA GLY A 102 10.92 2.79 16.26
C GLY A 102 10.40 1.35 16.21
N PHE A 103 11.18 0.42 15.65
CA PHE A 103 10.82 -0.99 15.47
C PHE A 103 11.73 -1.89 16.30
N GLY A 104 11.19 -2.98 16.84
CA GLY A 104 11.98 -4.04 17.48
C GLY A 104 12.74 -4.86 16.43
N VAL A 105 13.99 -5.21 16.72
CA VAL A 105 14.81 -6.12 15.91
C VAL A 105 15.71 -6.99 16.80
N CYS A 106 15.97 -8.23 16.37
CA CYS A 106 17.00 -9.06 16.99
C CYS A 106 18.40 -8.58 16.60
N LYS A 107 19.27 -8.45 17.61
CA LYS A 107 20.69 -8.16 17.42
C LYS A 107 21.37 -9.36 16.76
N VAL A 108 22.20 -9.09 15.76
CA VAL A 108 23.02 -10.07 15.07
C VAL A 108 24.49 -9.96 15.49
N ALA A 109 25.15 -11.10 15.71
CA ALA A 109 26.56 -11.16 16.12
C ALA A 109 27.42 -10.65 14.97
N GLY A 110 28.21 -9.61 15.23
CA GLY A 110 29.12 -9.05 14.23
C GLY A 110 28.49 -8.05 13.27
N ALA A 111 27.21 -7.67 13.45
CA ALA A 111 26.73 -6.41 12.88
C ALA A 111 27.29 -5.26 13.71
N GLU A 112 28.54 -4.92 13.44
CA GLU A 112 29.07 -3.63 13.82
C GLU A 112 28.22 -2.61 13.06
N SER A 113 27.43 -1.79 13.76
CA SER A 113 26.61 -0.76 13.13
C SER A 113 27.54 0.15 12.35
N VAL A 114 27.61 -0.01 11.02
CA VAL A 114 28.44 0.84 10.19
C VAL A 114 27.91 2.25 10.37
N ARG A 115 28.73 3.08 11.00
CA ARG A 115 28.38 4.47 11.26
C ARG A 115 28.55 5.23 9.95
N CYS A 116 27.43 5.58 9.35
CA CYS A 116 27.42 6.39 8.15
C CYS A 116 27.61 7.86 8.52
N GLU A 117 28.63 8.51 7.94
CA GLU A 117 28.83 9.96 8.12
C GLU A 117 27.70 10.77 7.46
N SER A 118 27.15 10.23 6.36
CA SER A 118 25.97 10.72 5.70
C SER A 118 25.14 9.54 5.19
N GLY A 119 23.82 9.63 5.31
CA GLY A 119 22.92 8.55 4.90
C GLY A 119 22.60 7.56 6.01
N CYS A 120 22.08 6.39 5.64
CA CYS A 120 21.55 5.39 6.55
C CYS A 120 22.37 4.11 6.52
N SER A 121 22.50 3.45 7.67
CA SER A 121 23.09 2.11 7.74
C SER A 121 22.05 1.06 7.34
N TYR A 122 22.40 0.16 6.43
CA TYR A 122 21.55 -0.96 6.03
C TYR A 122 22.42 -2.16 5.63
N ASN A 123 22.23 -3.31 6.28
CA ASN A 123 23.00 -4.54 6.03
C ASN A 123 24.53 -4.35 6.04
N GLY A 124 25.04 -3.47 6.89
CA GLY A 124 26.48 -3.19 6.98
C GLY A 124 27.01 -2.28 5.86
N GLU A 125 26.13 -1.66 5.08
CA GLU A 125 26.47 -0.67 4.06
C GLU A 125 25.83 0.68 4.36
N CYS A 126 26.41 1.75 3.79
CA CYS A 126 25.85 3.10 3.89
C CYS A 126 25.08 3.46 2.63
N LEU A 127 23.79 3.68 2.80
CA LEU A 127 22.89 4.15 1.76
C LEU A 127 22.82 5.69 1.78
N PRO A 128 22.93 6.38 0.64
CA PRO A 128 22.73 7.82 0.61
C PRO A 128 21.28 8.21 0.96
N VAL A 129 21.09 9.45 1.43
CA VAL A 129 19.75 10.01 1.68
C VAL A 129 18.93 9.99 0.39
N GLY A 130 17.67 9.57 0.49
CA GLY A 130 16.76 9.36 -0.65
C GLY A 130 16.86 7.98 -1.30
N THR A 131 17.79 7.10 -0.87
CA THR A 131 17.83 5.73 -1.38
C THR A 131 16.65 4.92 -0.85
N ARG A 132 15.96 4.23 -1.75
CA ARG A 132 14.88 3.29 -1.43
C ARG A 132 15.41 1.85 -1.39
N VAL A 133 15.00 1.09 -0.39
CA VAL A 133 15.37 -0.33 -0.22
C VAL A 133 14.29 -1.05 0.57
N ALA A 134 13.86 -2.25 0.12
CA ALA A 134 12.93 -3.12 0.85
C ALA A 134 11.69 -2.41 1.44
N GLY A 135 10.96 -1.64 0.62
CA GLY A 135 9.76 -0.91 1.07
C GLY A 135 10.04 0.27 2.02
N ARG A 136 11.31 0.66 2.17
CA ARG A 136 11.79 1.76 3.00
C ARG A 136 12.57 2.77 2.18
N TYR A 137 12.81 3.93 2.76
CA TYR A 137 13.69 4.94 2.22
C TYR A 137 14.60 5.53 3.30
N CYS A 138 15.81 5.93 2.91
CA CYS A 138 16.72 6.64 3.77
C CYS A 138 16.32 8.11 3.88
N ASP A 139 15.80 8.50 5.04
CA ASP A 139 15.35 9.86 5.29
C ASP A 139 16.52 10.80 5.63
N PHE A 140 16.30 12.13 5.56
CA PHE A 140 17.30 13.12 5.93
C PHE A 140 17.73 13.05 7.40
N THR A 141 16.91 12.42 8.25
CA THR A 141 17.26 12.08 9.64
C THR A 141 18.24 10.93 9.78
N GLN A 142 18.77 10.38 8.67
CA GLN A 142 19.69 9.23 8.64
C GLN A 142 19.08 7.93 9.20
N ALA A 143 17.75 7.86 9.20
CA ALA A 143 16.99 6.69 9.58
C ALA A 143 16.27 6.12 8.36
N LEU A 144 16.19 4.79 8.29
CA LEU A 144 15.28 4.13 7.37
C LEU A 144 13.84 4.32 7.85
N ARG A 145 12.98 4.75 6.93
CA ARG A 145 11.55 4.99 7.16
C ARG A 145 10.74 4.19 6.16
N VAL A 146 9.56 3.76 6.58
CA VAL A 146 8.63 3.00 5.74
C VAL A 146 8.01 3.91 4.68
N GLN A 147 7.82 3.37 3.48
CA GLN A 147 7.11 4.06 2.41
C GLN A 147 5.59 4.04 2.62
N LYS A 148 4.92 5.11 2.24
CA LYS A 148 3.50 5.40 2.47
C LYS A 148 2.72 5.39 1.15
N GLU A 149 1.40 5.35 1.27
CA GLU A 149 0.46 5.45 0.14
C GLU A 149 -0.38 6.74 0.15
N ASP A 150 -0.34 7.51 1.23
CA ASP A 150 -1.24 8.61 1.49
C ASP A 150 -0.54 9.97 1.46
N ALA A 151 0.00 10.46 2.58
CA ALA A 151 0.58 11.79 2.70
C ALA A 151 2.11 11.75 2.59
N CYS A 152 2.69 12.73 1.90
CA CYS A 152 4.13 12.79 1.66
C CYS A 152 4.63 14.23 1.59
N ASP A 153 5.90 14.42 1.95
CA ASP A 153 6.63 15.66 1.70
C ASP A 153 7.56 15.53 0.48
N ASN A 154 7.99 14.31 0.16
CA ASN A 154 8.84 14.04 -1.00
C ASN A 154 8.54 12.69 -1.68
N ASN A 155 9.09 12.51 -2.88
CA ASN A 155 8.83 11.34 -3.74
C ASN A 155 9.28 10.00 -3.12
N TYR A 156 10.35 9.99 -2.34
CA TYR A 156 10.90 8.74 -1.79
C TYR A 156 10.01 8.15 -0.69
N GLU A 157 9.16 8.98 -0.07
CA GLU A 157 8.16 8.52 0.88
C GLU A 157 7.08 7.67 0.22
N CYS A 158 6.77 7.88 -1.06
CA CYS A 158 5.67 7.17 -1.71
C CYS A 158 6.12 5.82 -2.29
N LYS A 159 5.30 4.78 -2.12
CA LYS A 159 5.53 3.49 -2.81
C LYS A 159 5.64 3.65 -4.33
N SER A 160 4.78 4.51 -4.91
CA SER A 160 4.80 4.87 -6.33
C SER A 160 5.98 5.74 -6.78
N ASN A 161 6.81 6.23 -5.85
CA ASN A 161 7.84 7.23 -6.08
C ASN A 161 7.33 8.61 -6.52
N LEU A 162 6.04 8.91 -6.32
CA LEU A 162 5.45 10.12 -6.86
C LEU A 162 4.58 10.81 -5.81
N CYS A 163 5.09 11.93 -5.31
CA CYS A 163 4.44 12.82 -4.37
C CYS A 163 4.01 14.09 -5.09
N ILE A 164 2.70 14.35 -5.17
CA ILE A 164 2.15 15.54 -5.82
C ILE A 164 1.21 16.24 -4.85
N SER A 165 1.47 17.53 -4.61
CA SER A 165 0.64 18.37 -3.75
C SER A 165 0.42 17.80 -2.33
N GLY A 166 1.44 17.16 -1.77
CA GLY A 166 1.40 16.57 -0.43
C GLY A 166 0.73 15.19 -0.35
N SER A 167 0.46 14.55 -1.50
CA SER A 167 -0.19 13.24 -1.56
C SER A 167 0.54 12.29 -2.49
N CYS A 168 0.67 11.04 -2.06
CA CYS A 168 1.19 9.95 -2.86
C CYS A 168 0.17 9.54 -3.89
N LEU A 169 0.60 9.44 -5.15
CA LEU A 169 -0.21 8.80 -6.17
C LEU A 169 -0.16 7.28 -5.98
N SER A 170 -1.26 6.59 -6.26
CA SER A 170 -1.24 5.14 -6.40
C SER A 170 -0.34 4.75 -7.59
N GLU A 171 0.15 3.51 -7.63
CA GLU A 171 0.94 3.04 -8.78
C GLU A 171 0.18 3.20 -10.10
N GLU A 172 -1.11 2.83 -10.12
CA GLU A 172 -1.99 3.04 -11.27
C GLU A 172 -2.14 4.53 -11.62
N GLY A 173 -2.35 5.38 -10.61
CA GLY A 173 -2.46 6.83 -10.80
C GLY A 173 -1.18 7.44 -11.38
N GLY A 174 -0.02 6.96 -10.95
CA GLY A 174 1.29 7.36 -11.47
C GLY A 174 1.49 6.94 -12.92
N VAL A 175 1.14 5.71 -13.28
CA VAL A 175 1.20 5.22 -14.67
C VAL A 175 0.29 6.05 -15.57
N ASN A 176 -0.94 6.34 -15.13
CA ASN A 176 -1.87 7.16 -15.88
C ASN A 176 -1.35 8.59 -16.07
N PHE A 177 -0.78 9.19 -15.03
CA PHE A 177 -0.14 10.51 -15.13
C PHE A 177 0.97 10.53 -16.18
N LEU A 178 1.85 9.53 -16.20
CA LEU A 178 2.92 9.44 -17.20
C LEU A 178 2.36 9.28 -18.62
N ASN A 179 1.34 8.45 -18.81
CA ASN A 179 0.68 8.28 -20.11
C ASN A 179 0.03 9.58 -20.61
N ASP A 180 -0.57 10.36 -19.71
CA ASP A 180 -1.20 11.63 -20.06
C ASP A 180 -0.15 12.69 -20.43
N VAL A 181 0.97 12.75 -19.71
CA VAL A 181 2.13 13.59 -20.07
C VAL A 181 2.67 13.18 -21.44
N GLU A 182 2.83 11.88 -21.70
CA GLU A 182 3.31 11.38 -22.97
C GLU A 182 2.40 11.82 -24.13
N LYS A 183 1.09 11.55 -24.04
CA LYS A 183 0.08 11.95 -25.05
C LYS A 183 0.05 13.45 -25.29
N THR A 184 0.19 14.25 -24.24
CA THR A 184 0.06 15.71 -24.34
C THR A 184 1.28 16.36 -24.98
N TYR A 185 2.48 15.82 -24.73
CA TYR A 185 3.73 16.51 -25.07
C TYR A 185 4.59 15.81 -26.12
N PHE A 186 4.33 14.54 -26.44
CA PHE A 186 5.24 13.72 -27.27
C PHE A 186 4.58 13.09 -28.51
N TRP A 187 3.29 13.31 -28.75
CA TRP A 187 2.60 12.82 -29.96
C TRP A 187 1.96 13.98 -30.74
N GLU A 188 2.62 14.38 -31.84
CA GLU A 188 1.99 15.05 -33.01
C GLU A 188 1.45 14.01 -33.99
#